data_AF-A0A3M1L201-F1
#
_entry.id   AF-A0A3M1L201-F1
#
_cell.length_a   1.000
_cell.length_b   1.000
_cell.length_c   1.000
_cell.angle_alpha   90.00
_cell.angle_beta   90.00
_cell.angle_gamma   90.00
#
_symmetry.space_group_name_H-M   'P 1'
#
loop_
_entity.id
_entity.type
_entity.pdbx_description
1 polymer ?
#
loop_
_entity_poly.entity_id
_entity_poly.type
_entity_poly.pdbx_seq_one_letter_code
_entity_poly.pdbx_strand_id
1 'polypeptide(L)' 'LAEENKGVLGFNLIYLYERAELMHQLLGEIRALGIGRPRVGHTFSFEELPDAIRFFKSGQSTGKVVISVDDGR' A
#
# COMPACT_ATOMS: atom_id res chain seq x y z
N LEU A 1 9.27 -19.26 -25.43
CA LEU A 1 8.20 -18.82 -24.50
C LEU A 1 7.19 -19.93 -24.20
N ALA A 2 6.68 -20.68 -25.19
CA ALA A 2 5.79 -21.82 -24.91
C ALA A 2 6.51 -23.07 -24.33
N GLU A 3 7.83 -23.19 -24.47
CA GLU A 3 8.63 -24.28 -23.89
C GLU A 3 9.07 -24.02 -22.44
N GLU A 4 8.93 -22.79 -21.95
CA GLU A 4 9.21 -22.45 -20.56
C GLU A 4 7.88 -22.20 -19.84
N ASN A 5 7.55 -23.01 -18.83
CA ASN A 5 6.36 -22.86 -17.99
C ASN A 5 6.43 -21.59 -17.12
N LYS A 6 6.46 -20.42 -17.76
CA LYS A 6 6.60 -19.10 -17.13
C LYS A 6 5.40 -18.22 -17.53
N GLY A 7 4.75 -17.63 -16.53
CA GLY A 7 3.68 -16.67 -16.70
C GLY A 7 4.12 -15.26 -16.26
N VAL A 8 3.62 -14.24 -16.95
CA VAL A 8 3.73 -12.84 -16.52
C VAL A 8 2.37 -12.43 -15.96
N LEU A 9 2.35 -12.00 -14.69
CA LEU A 9 1.12 -11.61 -14.00
C LEU A 9 1.12 -10.10 -13.78
N GLY A 10 0.18 -9.40 -14.42
CA GLY A 10 -0.11 -8.00 -14.12
C GLY A 10 -1.13 -7.90 -12.98
N PHE A 11 -0.88 -7.04 -12.01
CA PHE A 11 -1.81 -6.76 -10.91
C PHE A 11 -2.18 -5.29 -10.90
N ASN A 12 -3.48 -4.99 -10.80
CA ASN A 12 -4.00 -3.64 -10.66
C ASN A 12 -5.05 -3.60 -9.56
N LEU A 13 -4.75 -2.84 -8.50
CA LEU A 13 -5.62 -2.71 -7.34
C LEU A 13 -6.88 -1.87 -7.64
N ILE A 14 -6.80 -0.93 -8.60
CA ILE A 14 -7.92 -0.05 -8.97
C ILE A 14 -9.11 -0.88 -9.44
N TYR A 15 -8.85 -1.94 -10.20
CA TYR A 15 -9.86 -2.87 -10.69
C TYR A 15 -10.67 -3.55 -9.57
N LEU A 16 -10.05 -3.81 -8.42
CA LEU A 16 -10.74 -4.48 -7.31
C LEU A 16 -11.80 -3.59 -6.64
N TYR A 17 -11.75 -2.27 -6.81
CA TYR A 17 -12.79 -1.38 -6.27
C TYR A 17 -14.15 -1.59 -6.94
N GLU A 18 -14.18 -2.02 -8.20
CA GLU A 18 -15.43 -2.39 -8.90
C GLU A 18 -15.95 -3.78 -8.49
N ARG A 19 -15.12 -4.55 -7.78
CA ARG A 19 -15.42 -5.93 -7.33
C ARG A 19 -15.36 -6.02 -5.81
N ALA A 20 -16.26 -5.29 -5.15
CA ALA A 20 -16.30 -5.19 -3.68
C ALA A 20 -16.28 -6.55 -2.97
N GLU A 21 -17.06 -7.53 -3.43
CA GLU A 21 -17.09 -8.89 -2.85
C GLU A 21 -15.71 -9.56 -2.85
N LEU A 22 -15.01 -9.51 -4.00
CA LEU A 22 -13.66 -10.07 -4.12
C LEU A 22 -12.67 -9.33 -3.21
N MET A 23 -12.77 -8.00 -3.14
CA MET A 23 -11.94 -7.19 -2.25
C MET A 23 -12.16 -7.58 -0.78
N HIS A 24 -13.42 -7.76 -0.35
CA HIS A 24 -13.74 -8.19 1.02
C HIS A 24 -13.18 -9.58 1.34
N GLN A 25 -13.31 -10.53 0.41
CA GLN A 25 -12.73 -11.86 0.56
C GLN A 25 -11.20 -11.78 0.75
N LEU A 26 -10.50 -11.08 -0.15
CA LEU A 26 -9.04 -10.95 -0.11
C LEU A 26 -8.55 -10.27 1.17
N LEU A 27 -9.25 -9.23 1.65
CA LEU A 27 -8.93 -8.58 2.92
C LEU A 27 -9.16 -9.50 4.13
N GLY A 28 -10.16 -10.38 4.06
CA GLY A 28 -10.39 -11.43 5.06
C GLY A 28 -9.25 -12.43 5.11
N GLU A 29 -8.81 -12.92 3.96
CA GLU A 29 -7.68 -13.84 3.83
C GLU A 29 -6.38 -13.20 4.33
N ILE A 30 -6.08 -11.96 3.95
CA ILE A 30 -4.91 -11.21 4.42
C ILE A 30 -4.91 -11.07 5.95
N ARG A 31 -6.08 -10.82 6.55
CA ARG A 31 -6.23 -10.74 8.00
C ARG A 31 -5.95 -12.09 8.67
N ALA A 32 -6.45 -13.18 8.09
CA ALA A 32 -6.24 -14.54 8.60
C ALA A 32 -4.77 -14.96 8.59
N LEU A 33 -3.97 -14.43 7.66
CA LEU A 33 -2.51 -14.66 7.62
C LEU A 33 -1.78 -14.08 8.84
N GLY A 34 -2.42 -13.24 9.66
CA GLY A 34 -1.80 -12.70 10.88
C GLY A 34 -0.57 -11.84 10.61
N ILE A 35 -0.48 -11.24 9.43
CA ILE A 35 0.63 -10.39 9.04
C ILE A 35 0.64 -9.20 10.01
N GLY A 36 1.72 -9.06 10.77
CA GLY A 36 1.86 -8.00 11.78
C GLY A 36 1.67 -6.59 11.20
N ARG A 37 1.67 -5.58 12.07
CA ARG A 37 1.49 -4.20 11.64
C ARG A 37 2.57 -3.80 10.62
N PRO A 38 2.21 -3.09 9.53
CA PRO A 38 3.18 -2.57 8.59
C PRO A 38 4.19 -1.68 9.31
N ARG A 39 5.48 -1.78 8.95
CA ARG A 39 6.50 -0.88 9.48
C ARG A 39 6.26 0.53 8.91
N VAL A 40 5.93 1.48 9.78
CA VAL A 40 5.93 2.90 9.45
C VAL A 40 7.39 3.35 9.38
N GLY A 41 7.80 3.77 8.19
CA GLY A 41 9.16 4.21 7.93
C GLY A 41 9.37 5.66 8.32
N HIS A 42 8.44 6.52 7.89
CA HIS A 42 8.51 7.96 8.10
C HIS A 42 7.11 8.51 8.33
N THR A 43 7.02 9.50 9.22
CA THR A 43 5.79 10.22 9.52
C THR A 43 6.04 11.70 9.36
N PHE A 44 5.17 12.38 8.63
CA PHE A 44 5.19 13.82 8.39
C PHE A 44 3.90 14.44 8.90
N SER A 45 3.90 15.71 9.28
CA SER A 45 2.66 16.43 9.53
C SER A 45 1.94 16.77 8.22
N PHE A 46 0.69 17.21 8.31
CA PHE A 46 -0.08 17.63 7.13
C PHE A 46 0.56 18.83 6.41
N GLU A 47 1.13 19.77 7.16
CA GLU A 47 1.83 20.95 6.66
C GLU A 47 3.06 20.55 5.83
N GLU A 48 3.69 19.42 6.16
CA GLU A 48 4.87 18.86 5.50
C GLU A 48 4.52 17.95 4.32
N LEU A 49 3.25 17.89 3.89
CA LEU A 49 2.82 17.04 2.77
C LEU A 49 3.67 17.22 1.49
N PRO A 50 4.05 18.44 1.07
CA PRO A 50 4.92 18.61 -0.10
C PRO A 50 6.28 17.92 0.06
N ASP A 51 6.86 17.96 1.26
CA ASP A 51 8.12 17.30 1.59
C ASP A 51 7.98 15.80 1.66
N ALA A 52 6.88 15.30 2.24
CA ALA A 52 6.56 13.89 2.26
C ALA A 52 6.46 13.29 0.85
N ILE A 53 5.85 14.02 -0.10
CA ILE A 53 5.75 13.60 -1.50
C ILE A 53 7.14 13.59 -2.17
N ARG A 54 7.97 14.61 -1.94
CA ARG A 54 9.34 14.65 -2.45
C ARG A 54 10.15 13.47 -1.92
N PHE A 55 10.03 13.19 -0.63
CA PHE A 55 10.69 12.07 0.04
C PHE A 55 10.22 10.71 -0.50
N PHE A 56 8.92 10.52 -0.70
CA PHE A 56 8.38 9.28 -1.29
C PHE A 56 8.87 9.05 -2.72
N LYS A 57 8.93 10.12 -3.52
CA LYS A 57 9.42 10.05 -4.91
C LYS A 57 10.93 9.81 -5.02
N SER A 58 11.72 10.11 -3.98
CA SER A 58 13.17 9.88 -4.02
C SER A 58 13.56 8.40 -3.97
N GLY A 59 12.63 7.52 -3.57
CA GLY A 59 12.88 6.09 -3.40
C GLY A 59 13.73 5.74 -2.16
N GLN A 60 14.07 6.73 -1.33
CA GLN A 60 14.85 6.52 -0.10
C GLN A 60 13.98 6.03 1.07
N SER A 61 12.66 6.05 0.93
CA SER A 61 11.73 5.58 1.97
C SER A 61 11.82 4.07 2.15
N THR A 62 12.10 3.61 3.37
CA THR A 62 11.94 2.19 3.75
C THR A 62 10.68 2.02 4.59
N GLY A 63 9.70 1.26 4.09
CA GLY A 63 8.41 1.08 4.76
C GLY A 63 7.39 2.16 4.40
N LYS A 64 6.31 2.26 5.18
CA LYS A 64 5.18 3.16 4.88
C LYS A 64 5.51 4.60 5.25
N VAL A 65 5.31 5.53 4.31
CA VAL A 65 5.27 6.97 4.59
C VAL A 65 3.85 7.33 5.02
N VAL A 66 3.72 7.96 6.18
CA VAL A 66 2.43 8.31 6.80
C VAL A 66 2.34 9.81 6.98
N ILE A 67 1.17 10.38 6.71
CA ILE A 67 0.85 11.77 7.05
C ILE A 67 -0.05 11.73 8.28
N SER A 68 0.38 12.39 9.34
CA SER A 68 -0.46 12.64 10.51
C SER A 68 -1.33 13.85 10.23
N VAL A 69 -2.64 13.63 10.21
CA VAL A 69 -3.63 14.69 10.25
C VAL A 69 -4.13 14.76 11.69
N ASP A 70 -3.87 15.86 12.38
CA ASP A 70 -4.50 16.10 13.68
C ASP A 70 -5.99 16.36 13.42
N ASP A 71 -6.82 15.35 13.66
CA ASP A 71 -8.25 15.56 13.87
C ASP A 71 -8.37 16.25 15.23
N GLY A 72 -8.49 17.58 15.25
CA GLY A 72 -8.67 18.40 16.46
C GLY A 72 -9.98 18.08 17.21
N ARG A 73 -10.10 16.86 17.73
CA ARG A 73 -11.15 16.34 18.60
C ARG A 73 -10.59 16.00 19.97
#